data_AF-A0A2E8RET2-F1
#
_entry.id   AF-A0A2E8RET2-F1
#
_cell.length_a   1.000
_cell.length_b   1.000
_cell.length_c   1.000
_cell.angle_alpha   90.00
_cell.angle_beta   90.00
_cell.angle_gamma   90.00
#
_symmetry.space_group_name_H-M   'P 1'
#
loop_
_entity.id
_entity.type
_entity.pdbx_description
1 polymer ?
#
loop_
_entity_poly.entity_id
_entity_poly.type
_entity_poly.pdbx_seq_one_letter_code
_entity_poly.pdbx_strand_id
1 'polypeptide(L)'
;MTTRETPNDLAPEVRASIDKMFSNVEEVVGLDHLTGVLSGSNSHGGDSTVRAYIGLEPSGKAHLGWVILAETIRNMLSEGVNVLILLADWHAWVNDKFGRDMEKISVAGEYMAEVFRVLVGFP
;
A
#
# COMPACT_ATOMS: atom_id res chain seq x y z
N MET A 1 -13.95 -17.62 2.16
CA MET A 1 -15.32 -17.08 2.03
C MET A 1 -15.74 -16.55 3.39
N THR A 2 -15.43 -15.29 3.66
CA THR A 2 -15.96 -14.51 4.79
C THR A 2 -16.68 -13.33 4.17
N THR A 3 -17.97 -13.22 4.44
CA THR A 3 -18.83 -12.12 3.95
C THR A 3 -18.36 -10.82 4.58
N ARG A 4 -17.78 -9.94 3.75
CA ARG A 4 -17.31 -8.60 4.10
C ARG A 4 -18.51 -7.80 4.61
N GLU A 5 -18.53 -7.38 5.87
CA GLU A 5 -19.49 -6.38 6.36
C GLU A 5 -19.11 -5.01 5.79
N THR A 6 -19.40 -4.83 4.51
CA THR A 6 -19.47 -3.48 3.91
C THR A 6 -20.77 -2.87 4.40
N PRO A 7 -20.78 -1.63 4.93
CA PRO A 7 -22.01 -0.97 5.33
C PRO A 7 -23.06 -1.06 4.22
N ASN A 8 -24.28 -1.50 4.56
CA ASN A 8 -25.31 -1.84 3.58
C ASN A 8 -25.85 -0.63 2.79
N ASP A 9 -25.52 0.59 3.21
CA ASP A 9 -26.07 1.85 2.69
C ASP A 9 -25.04 2.69 1.90
N LEU A 10 -23.94 2.10 1.44
CA LEU A 10 -22.97 2.83 0.61
C LEU A 10 -23.52 3.11 -0.78
N ALA A 11 -23.22 4.31 -1.31
CA ALA A 11 -23.49 4.63 -2.69
C ALA A 11 -22.76 3.62 -3.62
N PRO A 12 -23.37 3.20 -4.75
CA PRO A 12 -22.82 2.13 -5.61
C PRO A 12 -21.38 2.38 -6.07
N GLU A 13 -21.03 3.64 -6.32
CA GLU A 13 -19.69 4.08 -6.71
C GLU A 13 -18.65 3.91 -5.60
N VAL A 14 -19.01 4.21 -4.35
CA VAL A 14 -18.14 4.03 -3.19
C VAL A 14 -17.87 2.55 -2.96
N ARG A 15 -18.92 1.73 -3.05
CA ARG A 15 -18.79 0.27 -2.94
C ARG A 15 -17.89 -0.29 -4.04
N ALA A 16 -18.09 0.11 -5.29
CA ALA A 16 -17.27 -0.34 -6.41
C ALA A 16 -15.81 0.07 -6.27
N SER A 17 -15.54 1.27 -5.75
CA SER A 17 -14.18 1.74 -5.48
C SER A 17 -13.48 0.86 -4.43
N ILE A 18 -14.15 0.60 -3.30
CA ILE A 18 -13.64 -0.26 -2.21
C ILE A 18 -13.38 -1.70 -2.71
N ASP A 19 -14.33 -2.26 -3.47
CA ASP A 19 -14.22 -3.63 -3.99
C ASP A 19 -13.02 -3.78 -4.95
N LYS A 20 -12.70 -2.75 -5.75
CA LYS A 20 -11.50 -2.74 -6.59
C LYS A 20 -10.23 -2.61 -5.78
N MET A 21 -10.16 -1.62 -4.87
CA MET A 21 -8.97 -1.37 -4.01
C MET A 21 -8.55 -2.65 -3.26
N PHE A 22 -9.52 -3.40 -2.73
CA PHE A 22 -9.28 -4.51 -1.81
C PHE A 22 -9.69 -5.89 -2.36
N SER A 23 -9.78 -6.02 -3.68
CA SER A 23 -10.14 -7.27 -4.37
C SER A 23 -9.29 -8.47 -3.91
N ASN A 24 -7.98 -8.26 -3.73
CA ASN A 24 -7.00 -9.28 -3.33
C ASN A 24 -6.50 -9.13 -1.88
N VAL A 25 -7.27 -8.47 -1.02
CA VAL A 25 -6.94 -8.29 0.40
C VAL A 25 -7.71 -9.30 1.25
N GLU A 26 -7.03 -9.88 2.23
CA GLU A 26 -7.60 -10.87 3.15
C GLU A 26 -8.49 -10.21 4.22
N GLU A 27 -8.05 -9.07 4.78
CA GLU A 27 -8.73 -8.37 5.86
C GLU A 27 -8.69 -6.84 5.67
N VAL A 28 -9.81 -6.18 5.96
CA VAL A 28 -9.89 -4.71 6.03
C VAL A 28 -10.53 -4.34 7.36
N VAL A 29 -9.81 -3.56 8.18
CA VAL A 29 -10.26 -3.12 9.50
C VAL A 29 -10.56 -1.63 9.46
N GLY A 30 -11.70 -1.21 10.02
CA GLY A 30 -12.05 0.21 10.15
C GLY A 30 -12.43 0.88 8.82
N LEU A 31 -13.32 0.26 8.05
CA LEU A 31 -13.74 0.74 6.73
C LEU A 31 -14.49 2.09 6.79
N ASP A 32 -15.09 2.43 7.93
CA ASP A 32 -15.91 3.63 8.12
C ASP A 32 -15.18 4.91 7.73
N HIS A 33 -13.92 5.07 8.13
CA HIS A 33 -13.14 6.26 7.79
C HIS A 33 -12.94 6.38 6.27
N LEU A 34 -12.57 5.29 5.60
CA LEU A 34 -12.40 5.29 4.14
C LEU A 34 -13.73 5.62 3.45
N THR A 35 -14.83 5.00 3.86
CA THR A 35 -16.15 5.26 3.28
C THR A 35 -16.59 6.71 3.47
N GLY A 36 -16.30 7.30 4.63
CA GLY A 36 -16.56 8.71 4.90
C GLY A 36 -15.81 9.61 3.92
N VAL A 37 -14.50 9.38 3.72
CA VAL A 37 -13.69 10.16 2.77
C VAL A 37 -14.17 9.99 1.33
N LEU A 38 -14.45 8.76 0.90
CA LEU A 38 -14.98 8.48 -0.45
C LEU A 38 -16.37 9.07 -0.67
N SER A 39 -17.14 9.29 0.41
CA SER A 39 -18.46 9.95 0.37
C SER A 39 -18.37 11.48 0.51
N GLY A 40 -17.16 12.06 0.49
CA GLY A 40 -16.94 13.51 0.47
C GLY A 40 -16.56 14.13 1.83
N SER A 41 -16.31 13.33 2.86
CA SER A 41 -15.73 13.84 4.10
C SER A 41 -14.24 14.15 3.92
N ASN A 42 -13.69 15.01 4.77
CA ASN A 42 -12.26 15.25 4.75
C ASN A 42 -11.50 14.03 5.27
N SER A 43 -10.39 13.73 4.61
CA SER A 43 -9.34 12.87 5.13
C SER A 43 -8.71 13.50 6.37
N HIS A 44 -7.88 12.73 7.07
CA HIS A 44 -7.09 13.24 8.20
C HIS A 44 -6.17 14.42 7.82
N GLY A 45 -5.85 14.59 6.53
CA GLY A 45 -5.08 15.72 6.01
C GLY A 45 -5.90 16.99 5.79
N GLY A 46 -7.20 16.98 6.06
CA GLY A 46 -8.10 18.11 5.81
C GLY A 46 -8.47 18.32 4.34
N ASP A 47 -8.20 17.33 3.49
CA ASP A 47 -8.50 17.33 2.05
C ASP A 47 -9.26 16.05 1.65
N SER A 48 -9.58 15.88 0.36
CA SER A 48 -10.24 14.67 -0.14
C SER A 48 -9.29 13.52 -0.49
N THR A 49 -8.00 13.62 -0.14
CA THR A 49 -6.99 12.64 -0.58
C THR A 49 -6.86 11.51 0.43
N VAL A 50 -7.24 10.29 0.04
CA VAL A 50 -6.92 9.08 0.81
C VAL A 50 -5.42 8.81 0.70
N ARG A 51 -4.77 8.58 1.85
CA ARG A 51 -3.33 8.27 1.93
C ARG A 51 -3.14 6.88 2.48
N ALA A 52 -2.33 6.08 1.80
CA ALA A 52 -1.94 4.74 2.21
C ALA A 52 -0.42 4.64 2.35
N TYR A 53 0.04 3.67 3.11
CA TYR A 53 1.46 3.43 3.35
C TYR A 53 1.74 1.92 3.38
N ILE A 54 2.92 1.55 2.88
CA ILE A 54 3.52 0.22 3.08
C ILE A 54 4.99 0.39 3.45
N GLY A 55 5.44 -0.31 4.50
CA GLY A 55 6.84 -0.37 4.92
C GLY A 55 7.50 -1.66 4.45
N LEU A 56 8.69 -1.55 3.85
CA LEU A 56 9.44 -2.69 3.33
C LEU A 56 10.90 -2.59 3.74
N GLU A 57 11.46 -3.67 4.30
CA GLU A 57 12.87 -3.74 4.68
C GLU A 57 13.75 -4.11 3.48
N PRO A 58 14.74 -3.28 3.11
CA PRO A 58 15.76 -3.66 2.14
C PRO A 58 16.58 -4.84 2.67
N SER A 59 16.31 -6.04 2.14
CA SER A 59 16.80 -7.29 2.74
C SER A 59 17.32 -8.31 1.73
N GLY A 60 17.29 -8.00 0.43
CA GLY A 60 17.78 -8.90 -0.60
C GLY A 60 17.12 -8.68 -1.96
N LYS A 61 17.05 -9.77 -2.72
CA LYS A 61 16.46 -9.81 -4.07
C LYS A 61 14.94 -9.78 -3.99
N ALA A 62 14.31 -9.19 -5.01
CA ALA A 62 12.87 -9.22 -5.15
C ALA A 62 12.37 -10.67 -5.27
N HIS A 63 11.17 -10.93 -4.73
CA HIS A 63 10.51 -12.22 -4.79
C HIS A 63 9.07 -12.08 -5.29
N LEU A 64 8.43 -13.19 -5.67
CA LEU A 64 7.11 -13.20 -6.32
C LEU A 64 6.03 -12.47 -5.51
N GLY A 65 6.08 -12.55 -4.18
CA GLY A 65 5.16 -11.82 -3.30
C GLY A 65 5.10 -10.30 -3.56
N TRP A 66 6.15 -9.67 -4.08
CA TRP A 66 6.11 -8.24 -4.39
C TRP A 66 5.21 -7.91 -5.58
N VAL A 67 4.97 -8.87 -6.48
CA VAL A 67 4.01 -8.70 -7.58
C VAL A 67 2.59 -8.57 -7.04
N ILE A 68 2.26 -9.36 -6.01
CA ILE A 68 0.96 -9.32 -5.33
C ILE A 68 0.79 -7.98 -4.60
N LEU A 69 1.83 -7.54 -3.86
CA LEU A 69 1.82 -6.22 -3.22
C LEU A 69 1.65 -5.08 -4.24
N ALA A 70 2.39 -5.14 -5.34
CA ALA A 70 2.30 -4.15 -6.40
C ALA A 70 0.91 -4.12 -7.06
N GLU A 71 0.23 -5.26 -7.20
CA GLU A 71 -1.15 -5.31 -7.70
C GLU A 71 -2.12 -4.54 -6.78
N THR A 72 -2.05 -4.78 -5.47
CA THR A 72 -2.87 -4.04 -4.50
C THR A 72 -2.55 -2.54 -4.53
N ILE A 73 -1.26 -2.17 -4.64
CA ILE A 73 -0.85 -0.77 -4.78
C ILE A 73 -1.44 -0.15 -6.06
N ARG A 74 -1.37 -0.85 -7.21
CA ARG A 74 -1.97 -0.38 -8.47
C ARG A 74 -3.47 -0.18 -8.36
N ASN A 75 -4.18 -1.09 -7.70
CA ASN A 75 -5.61 -0.97 -7.48
C ASN A 75 -5.94 0.30 -6.66
N MET A 76 -5.19 0.55 -5.58
CA MET A 76 -5.33 1.78 -4.80
C MET A 76 -5.03 3.06 -5.61
N LEU A 77 -3.92 3.08 -6.35
CA LEU A 77 -3.54 4.21 -7.20
C LEU A 77 -4.60 4.49 -8.28
N SER A 78 -5.18 3.43 -8.88
CA SER A 78 -6.22 3.56 -9.89
C SER A 78 -7.52 4.18 -9.37
N GLU A 79 -7.74 4.12 -8.06
CA GLU A 79 -8.88 4.73 -7.36
C GLU A 79 -8.50 6.07 -6.68
N GLY A 80 -7.35 6.65 -7.05
CA GLY A 80 -6.94 7.99 -6.61
C GLY A 80 -6.30 8.06 -5.22
N VAL A 81 -5.95 6.92 -4.62
CA VAL A 81 -5.23 6.88 -3.34
C VAL A 81 -3.79 7.31 -3.55
N ASN A 82 -3.27 8.18 -2.67
CA ASN A 82 -1.85 8.49 -2.62
C ASN A 82 -1.11 7.45 -1.76
N VAL A 83 -0.24 6.64 -2.36
CA VAL A 83 0.45 5.52 -1.69
C VAL A 83 1.92 5.86 -1.45
N LEU A 84 2.37 5.80 -0.20
CA LEU A 84 3.77 5.90 0.21
C LEU A 84 4.39 4.50 0.36
N ILE A 85 5.42 4.21 -0.43
CA ILE A 85 6.28 3.03 -0.22
C ILE A 85 7.50 3.48 0.61
N LEU A 86 7.52 3.11 1.88
CA LEU A 86 8.61 3.43 2.80
C LEU A 86 9.68 2.33 2.75
N LEU A 87 10.87 2.68 2.27
CA LEU A 87 12.05 1.82 2.31
C LEU A 87 12.68 1.93 3.70
N ALA A 88 12.44 0.91 4.54
CA ALA A 88 12.72 0.93 5.96
C ALA A 88 14.17 0.50 6.26
N ASP A 89 15.13 1.34 5.87
CA ASP A 89 16.58 1.16 6.03
C ASP A 89 17.00 0.93 7.49
N TRP A 90 16.55 1.77 8.43
CA TRP A 90 16.85 1.63 9.85
C TRP A 90 16.25 0.36 10.46
N HIS A 91 15.07 -0.05 9.99
CA HIS A 91 14.45 -1.30 10.44
C HIS A 91 15.28 -2.50 9.94
N ALA A 92 15.72 -2.47 8.68
CA ALA A 92 16.63 -3.48 8.15
C ALA A 92 17.97 -3.52 8.93
N TRP A 93 18.51 -2.36 9.30
CA TRP A 93 19.74 -2.26 10.09
C TRP A 93 19.57 -2.84 11.50
N VAL A 94 18.48 -2.50 12.20
CA VAL A 94 18.16 -3.05 13.53
C VAL A 94 17.92 -4.57 13.46
N ASN A 95 17.34 -5.06 12.36
CA ASN A 95 17.05 -6.48 12.12
C ASN A 95 18.21 -7.25 11.49
N ASP A 96 19.46 -6.80 11.70
CA ASP A 96 20.69 -7.49 11.29
C ASP A 96 20.81 -7.79 9.78
N LYS A 97 20.01 -7.11 8.93
CA LYS A 97 20.07 -7.33 7.47
C LYS A 97 21.45 -6.93 6.96
N PHE A 98 21.99 -7.75 6.07
CA PHE A 98 23.33 -7.59 5.52
C PHE A 98 24.45 -7.41 6.58
N GLY A 99 24.24 -7.93 7.79
CA GLY A 99 25.19 -7.77 8.89
C GLY A 99 25.29 -6.34 9.41
N ARG A 100 24.20 -5.57 9.37
CA ARG A 100 24.12 -4.14 9.78
C ARG A 100 24.98 -3.20 8.93
N ASP A 101 25.28 -3.61 7.71
CA ASP A 101 26.02 -2.80 6.75
C ASP A 101 25.07 -1.83 6.04
N MET A 102 25.11 -0.55 6.45
CA MET A 102 24.20 0.47 5.93
C MET A 102 24.42 0.73 4.44
N GLU A 103 25.65 0.62 3.94
CA GLU A 103 25.91 0.81 2.51
C GLU A 103 25.21 -0.28 1.67
N LYS A 104 25.26 -1.53 2.13
CA LYS A 104 24.54 -2.64 1.46
C LYS A 104 23.03 -2.49 1.56
N ILE A 105 22.52 -2.01 2.70
CA ILE A 105 21.09 -1.74 2.89
C ILE A 105 20.63 -0.63 1.94
N SER A 106 21.40 0.45 1.79
CA SER A 106 21.10 1.53 0.85
C SER A 106 21.06 1.03 -0.59
N VAL A 107 22.04 0.22 -1.02
CA VAL A 107 22.03 -0.41 -2.37
C VAL A 107 20.80 -1.30 -2.57
N ALA A 108 20.44 -2.11 -1.56
CA ALA A 108 19.23 -2.92 -1.63
C ALA A 108 17.95 -2.07 -1.69
N GLY A 109 17.95 -0.90 -1.04
CA GLY A 109 16.85 0.06 -1.07
C GLY A 109 16.68 0.68 -2.45
N GLU A 110 17.75 1.15 -3.08
CA GLU A 110 17.74 1.67 -4.44
C GLU A 110 17.25 0.61 -5.44
N TYR A 111 17.78 -0.61 -5.33
CA TYR A 111 17.29 -1.75 -6.12
C TYR A 111 15.79 -2.00 -5.92
N MET A 112 15.31 -1.97 -4.68
CA MET A 112 13.90 -2.15 -4.36
C MET A 112 13.04 -1.03 -4.95
N ALA A 113 13.51 0.23 -4.89
CA ALA A 113 12.81 1.37 -5.48
C ALA A 113 12.59 1.15 -6.99
N GLU A 114 13.64 0.76 -7.72
CA GLU A 114 13.54 0.51 -9.16
C GLU A 114 12.62 -0.67 -9.50
N VAL A 115 12.66 -1.74 -8.69
CA VAL A 115 11.71 -2.86 -8.84
C VAL A 115 10.27 -2.39 -8.68
N PHE A 116 9.96 -1.60 -7.64
CA PHE A 116 8.59 -1.12 -7.44
C PHE A 116 8.15 -0.11 -8.48
N ARG A 117 9.03 0.75 -9.01
CA ARG A 117 8.70 1.63 -10.15
C ARG A 117 8.18 0.82 -11.34
N VAL A 118 8.87 -0.28 -11.66
CA VAL A 118 8.48 -1.17 -12.78
C VAL A 118 7.20 -1.94 -12.46
N LEU A 119 7.12 -2.55 -11.28
CA LEU A 119 5.96 -3.38 -10.90
C LEU A 119 4.68 -2.57 -10.76
N VAL A 120 4.78 -1.36 -10.23
CA VAL A 120 3.63 -0.48 -10.02
C VAL A 120 3.23 0.20 -11.33
N GLY A 121 4.19 0.59 -12.18
CA GLY A 121 3.88 1.21 -13.47
C GLY A 121 3.28 2.62 -13.35
N PHE A 122 3.48 3.27 -12.20
CA PHE A 122 3.20 4.69 -11.96
C PHE A 122 4.55 5.39 -11.73
N PRO A 123 5.02 6.25 -12.65
CA PRO A 123 6.34 6.87 -12.57
C PRO A 123 6.45 7.90 -11.45
#